data_AF-A0A839HNQ4-F1
#
_entry.id   AF-A0A839HNQ4-F1
#
_cell.length_a   1.000
_cell.length_b   1.000
_cell.length_c   1.000
_cell.angle_alpha   90.00
_cell.angle_beta   90.00
_cell.angle_gamma   90.00
#
_symmetry.space_group_name_H-M   'P 1'
#
loop_
_entity.id
_entity.type
_entity.pdbx_description
1 polymer ?
#
loop_
_entity_poly.entity_id
_entity_poly.type
_entity_poly.pdbx_seq_one_letter_code
_entity_poly.pdbx_strand_id
1 'polypeptide(L)'
;MKTAVPILISVHIPKTGGTSFRMILEQHFGSRLLYDYQDYPMARRSPLPQWRALLATRQAKTRLINYECVHGHFLAYKYHFIRPARRAIWLRDPIDRLVSRYHHYQRDVAQGIHLTPQYQRFIRRPDLTLDAFARISQFHNVYARFLWGESLERFDFVGITERFDSSLRLFTRLFEIGDNAQLHPPAHNVNPHHQVAKPYELPARLNAYLRRVNDRDLRLYEQALERNADLARC
;
A
#
# COMPACT_ATOMS: atom_id res chain seq x y z
N MET A 1 20.08 -13.89 -27.18
CA MET A 1 19.45 -12.64 -26.66
C MET A 1 19.33 -12.77 -25.15
N LYS A 2 19.92 -11.87 -24.35
CA LYS A 2 19.65 -11.83 -22.91
C LYS A 2 18.17 -11.50 -22.74
N THR A 3 17.39 -12.39 -22.14
CA THR A 3 16.00 -12.12 -21.78
C THR A 3 15.99 -10.91 -20.84
N ALA A 4 15.23 -9.87 -21.17
CA ALA A 4 15.15 -8.67 -20.34
C ALA A 4 14.57 -9.05 -18.96
N VAL A 5 15.31 -8.77 -17.89
CA VAL A 5 14.86 -8.98 -16.52
C VAL A 5 13.60 -8.14 -16.30
N PRO A 6 12.45 -8.73 -15.88
CA PRO A 6 11.23 -7.97 -15.64
C PRO A 6 11.42 -6.94 -14.53
N ILE A 7 10.94 -5.72 -14.74
CA ILE A 7 10.95 -4.69 -13.69
C ILE A 7 9.90 -5.01 -12.60
N LEU A 8 10.24 -4.81 -11.32
CA LEU A 8 9.29 -4.93 -10.22
C LEU A 8 8.54 -3.60 -9.99
N ILE A 9 7.22 -3.62 -10.17
CA ILE A 9 6.33 -2.51 -9.84
C ILE A 9 5.65 -2.81 -8.51
N SER A 10 6.06 -2.11 -7.45
CA SER A 10 5.51 -2.26 -6.10
C SER A 10 4.58 -1.10 -5.75
N VAL A 11 3.27 -1.35 -5.75
CA VAL A 11 2.27 -0.37 -5.34
C VAL A 11 2.21 -0.34 -3.82
N HIS A 12 2.66 0.76 -3.22
CA HIS A 12 2.58 0.94 -1.77
C HIS A 12 1.28 1.64 -1.40
N ILE A 13 0.40 0.94 -0.71
CA ILE A 13 -0.76 1.55 -0.06
C ILE A 13 -0.40 1.92 1.38
N PRO A 14 -0.66 3.15 1.85
CA PRO A 14 -0.31 3.52 3.21
C PRO A 14 -0.99 2.62 4.25
N LYS A 15 -0.21 2.24 5.27
CA LYS A 15 -0.64 1.44 6.44
C LYS A 15 -0.97 -0.03 6.15
N THR A 16 -0.39 -0.61 5.10
CA THR A 16 -0.47 -2.04 4.77
C THR A 16 0.87 -2.76 4.90
N GLY A 17 1.73 -2.36 5.84
CA GLY A 17 3.07 -2.97 6.01
C GLY A 17 4.12 -2.53 4.98
N GLY A 18 3.77 -1.61 4.07
CA GLY A 18 4.65 -1.18 2.99
C GLY A 18 5.98 -0.55 3.42
N THR A 19 6.11 0.00 4.64
CA THR A 19 7.40 0.53 5.15
C THR A 19 8.40 -0.60 5.38
N SER A 20 7.99 -1.69 6.05
CA SER A 20 8.81 -2.88 6.24
C SER A 20 9.20 -3.48 4.89
N PHE A 21 8.26 -3.54 3.95
CA PHE A 21 8.53 -4.02 2.60
C PHE A 21 9.47 -3.11 1.81
N ARG A 22 9.38 -1.79 1.98
CA ARG A 22 10.31 -0.83 1.37
C ARG A 22 11.74 -1.13 1.79
N MET A 23 11.99 -1.40 3.07
CA MET A 23 13.34 -1.71 3.58
C MET A 23 13.93 -2.97 2.95
N ILE A 24 13.08 -3.97 2.71
CA ILE A 24 13.46 -5.19 1.98
C ILE A 24 13.87 -4.87 0.54
N LEU A 25 13.08 -4.04 -0.15
CA LEU A 25 13.39 -3.62 -1.51
C LEU A 25 14.67 -2.75 -1.56
N GLU A 26 14.87 -1.88 -0.58
CA GLU A 26 16.07 -1.05 -0.42
C GLU A 26 17.32 -1.90 -0.29
N GLN A 27 17.29 -2.91 0.57
CA GLN A 27 18.40 -3.84 0.78
C GLN A 27 18.74 -4.65 -0.49
N HIS A 28 17.73 -5.05 -1.26
CA HIS A 28 17.94 -5.88 -2.45
C HIS A 28 18.33 -5.08 -3.71
N PHE A 29 17.62 -3.99 -3.99
CA PHE A 29 17.79 -3.22 -5.22
C PHE A 29 18.78 -2.06 -5.08
N GLY A 30 19.01 -1.53 -3.87
CA GLY A 30 19.92 -0.40 -3.65
C GLY A 30 19.59 0.79 -4.56
N SER A 31 20.58 1.29 -5.32
CA SER A 31 20.40 2.38 -6.27
C SER A 31 19.49 2.06 -7.46
N ARG A 32 19.14 0.78 -7.67
CA ARG A 32 18.22 0.32 -8.74
C ARG A 32 16.75 0.42 -8.32
N LEU A 33 16.46 0.88 -7.11
CA LEU A 33 15.12 1.20 -6.61
C LEU A 33 14.76 2.67 -6.87
N LEU A 34 13.69 2.89 -7.64
CA LEU A 34 13.05 4.18 -7.80
C LEU A 34 11.96 4.40 -6.75
N TYR A 35 12.04 5.49 -6.01
CA TYR A 35 10.95 5.94 -5.17
C TYR A 35 9.97 6.81 -5.96
N ASP A 36 8.68 6.45 -5.93
CA ASP A 36 7.61 7.22 -6.58
C ASP A 36 6.49 7.58 -5.59
N TYR A 37 6.73 8.65 -4.83
CA TYR A 37 5.78 9.24 -3.86
C TYR A 37 5.28 10.61 -4.32
N GLN A 38 5.44 10.93 -5.62
CA GLN A 38 5.05 12.22 -6.18
C GLN A 38 3.54 12.31 -6.45
N ASP A 39 2.88 11.16 -6.46
CA ASP A 39 1.45 11.03 -6.63
C ASP A 39 0.72 11.18 -5.29
N TYR A 40 -0.54 11.61 -5.38
CA TYR A 40 -1.39 11.81 -4.21
C TYR A 40 -2.77 11.17 -4.42
N PRO A 41 -2.88 9.82 -4.48
CA PRO A 41 -4.15 9.13 -4.76
C PRO A 41 -5.29 9.51 -3.84
N MET A 42 -4.96 9.87 -2.58
CA MET A 42 -5.92 10.29 -1.55
C MET A 42 -6.32 11.78 -1.59
N ALA A 43 -5.70 12.61 -2.46
CA ALA A 43 -6.02 14.03 -2.54
C ALA A 43 -7.48 14.29 -2.98
N ARG A 44 -8.08 15.35 -2.44
CA ARG A 44 -9.49 15.73 -2.66
C ARG A 44 -9.77 16.31 -4.05
N ARG A 45 -8.74 16.72 -4.80
CA ARG A 45 -8.91 17.35 -6.12
C ARG A 45 -9.14 16.28 -7.18
N SER A 46 -10.38 15.81 -7.34
CA SER A 46 -10.79 15.21 -8.60
C SER A 46 -10.77 16.30 -9.68
N PRO A 47 -10.21 16.07 -10.89
CA PRO A 47 -9.64 14.82 -11.40
C PRO A 47 -8.08 14.79 -11.44
N LEU A 48 -7.38 15.61 -10.64
CA LEU A 48 -5.93 15.79 -10.74
C LEU A 48 -5.08 14.50 -10.62
N PRO A 49 -5.34 13.55 -9.69
CA PRO A 49 -4.53 12.34 -9.58
C PRO A 49 -4.63 11.43 -10.82
N GLN A 50 -5.84 11.21 -11.33
CA GLN A 50 -6.07 10.34 -12.49
C GLN A 50 -5.44 10.92 -13.76
N TRP A 51 -5.65 12.21 -14.03
CA TRP A 51 -5.03 12.88 -15.19
C TRP A 51 -3.51 12.87 -15.11
N ARG A 52 -2.93 13.15 -13.94
CA ARG A 52 -1.47 13.11 -13.76
C ARG A 52 -0.93 11.71 -13.96
N ALA A 53 -1.58 10.69 -13.42
CA ALA A 53 -1.18 9.31 -13.67
C ALA A 53 -1.28 8.94 -15.15
N LEU A 54 -2.38 9.31 -15.82
CA LEU A 54 -2.55 9.08 -17.26
C LEU A 54 -1.45 9.75 -18.07
N LEU A 55 -1.13 11.02 -17.81
CA LEU A 55 -0.02 11.70 -18.48
C LEU A 55 1.33 11.02 -18.18
N ALA A 56 1.56 10.60 -16.94
CA ALA A 56 2.78 9.95 -16.53
C ALA A 56 2.98 8.57 -17.18
N THR A 57 1.92 7.87 -17.59
CA THR A 57 2.05 6.59 -18.33
C THR A 57 2.91 6.73 -19.58
N ARG A 58 2.86 7.88 -20.27
CA ARG A 58 3.65 8.16 -21.48
C ARG A 58 5.14 8.24 -21.22
N GLN A 59 5.53 8.67 -20.02
CA GLN A 59 6.92 8.83 -19.59
C GLN A 59 7.38 7.69 -18.66
N ALA A 60 6.51 6.74 -18.35
CA ALA A 60 6.80 5.69 -17.39
C ALA A 60 7.99 4.82 -17.83
N LYS A 61 8.06 4.44 -19.11
CA LYS A 61 9.15 3.63 -19.65
C LYS A 61 10.51 4.35 -19.59
N THR A 62 10.55 5.63 -19.97
CA THR A 62 11.79 6.43 -19.93
C THR A 62 12.23 6.69 -18.50
N ARG A 63 11.29 6.95 -17.58
CA ARG A 63 11.56 7.13 -16.15
C ARG A 63 12.18 5.89 -15.50
N LEU A 64 11.88 4.69 -16.02
CA LEU A 64 12.32 3.42 -15.46
C LEU A 64 13.59 2.84 -16.11
N ILE A 65 14.20 3.53 -17.07
CA ILE A 65 15.29 2.97 -17.90
C ILE A 65 16.51 2.48 -17.11
N ASN A 66 16.80 3.11 -15.96
CA ASN A 66 17.95 2.78 -15.10
C ASN A 66 17.53 2.06 -13.80
N TYR A 67 16.30 1.55 -13.74
CA TYR A 67 15.74 0.98 -12.52
C TYR A 67 15.21 -0.43 -12.74
N GLU A 68 15.38 -1.27 -11.72
CA GLU A 68 14.86 -2.65 -11.68
C GLU A 68 13.63 -2.77 -10.77
N CYS A 69 13.39 -1.77 -9.93
CA CYS A 69 12.21 -1.71 -9.09
C CYS A 69 11.69 -0.28 -8.96
N VAL A 70 10.37 -0.11 -8.94
CA VAL A 70 9.71 1.13 -8.52
C VAL A 70 8.77 0.86 -7.35
N HIS A 71 8.83 1.71 -6.33
CA HIS A 71 8.01 1.58 -5.12
C HIS A 71 7.51 2.94 -4.62
N GLY A 72 6.22 3.04 -4.31
CA GLY A 72 5.68 4.25 -3.68
C GLY A 72 4.17 4.42 -3.81
N HIS A 73 3.68 5.61 -3.45
CA HIS A 73 2.26 5.93 -3.34
C HIS A 73 1.65 6.38 -4.68
N PHE A 74 1.80 5.57 -5.74
CA PHE A 74 1.25 5.85 -7.06
C PHE A 74 -0.01 5.05 -7.38
N LEU A 75 -0.80 5.53 -8.35
CA LEU A 75 -1.92 4.77 -8.91
C LEU A 75 -1.36 3.58 -9.70
N ALA A 76 -1.86 2.36 -9.46
CA ALA A 76 -1.37 1.15 -10.11
C ALA A 76 -1.40 1.27 -11.65
N TYR A 77 -2.43 1.93 -12.19
CA TYR A 77 -2.59 2.20 -13.62
C TYR A 77 -1.43 3.01 -14.25
N LYS A 78 -0.70 3.83 -13.46
CA LYS A 78 0.45 4.63 -13.95
C LYS A 78 1.49 3.80 -14.70
N TYR A 79 1.66 2.54 -14.28
CA TYR A 79 2.60 1.59 -14.85
C TYR A 79 1.89 0.40 -15.54
N HIS A 80 0.63 0.57 -15.94
CA HIS A 80 -0.19 -0.46 -16.58
C HIS A 80 0.49 -1.10 -17.79
N PHE A 81 1.03 -0.26 -18.69
CA PHE A 81 1.60 -0.67 -19.98
C PHE A 81 3.06 -1.15 -19.91
N ILE A 82 3.72 -1.10 -18.75
CA ILE A 82 5.12 -1.51 -18.63
C ILE A 82 5.24 -3.03 -18.72
N ARG A 83 6.10 -3.48 -19.65
CA ARG A 83 6.44 -4.88 -19.93
C ARG A 83 7.91 -5.02 -20.40
N PRO A 84 8.61 -6.13 -20.09
CA PRO A 84 8.20 -7.15 -19.11
C PRO A 84 8.21 -6.57 -17.69
N ALA A 85 7.22 -6.93 -16.87
CA ALA A 85 7.09 -6.40 -15.50
C ALA A 85 6.37 -7.39 -14.58
N ARG A 86 6.82 -7.42 -13.33
CA ARG A 86 6.15 -8.11 -12.23
C ARG A 86 5.56 -7.11 -11.25
N ARG A 87 4.41 -7.39 -10.67
CA ARG A 87 3.64 -6.46 -9.82
C ARG A 87 3.46 -7.01 -8.42
N ALA A 88 3.72 -6.16 -7.43
CA ALA A 88 3.57 -6.47 -6.01
C ALA A 88 2.70 -5.43 -5.32
N ILE A 89 1.82 -5.88 -4.42
CA ILE A 89 1.01 -5.02 -3.56
C ILE A 89 0.84 -5.67 -2.20
N TRP A 90 0.70 -4.84 -1.16
CA TRP A 90 0.36 -5.30 0.19
C TRP A 90 -0.97 -4.68 0.60
N LEU A 91 -1.86 -5.52 1.13
CA LEU A 91 -3.15 -5.13 1.68
C LEU A 91 -3.27 -5.54 3.16
N ARG A 92 -4.29 -4.98 3.80
CA ARG A 92 -4.69 -5.19 5.19
C ARG A 92 -6.22 -5.18 5.22
N ASP A 93 -6.85 -5.70 6.26
CA ASP A 93 -8.27 -5.44 6.49
C ASP A 93 -8.53 -3.92 6.39
N PRO A 94 -9.50 -3.48 5.56
CA PRO A 94 -9.72 -2.06 5.29
C PRO A 94 -10.02 -1.23 6.54
N ILE A 95 -10.69 -1.83 7.53
CA ILE A 95 -11.07 -1.17 8.78
C ILE A 95 -9.84 -1.06 9.67
N ASP A 96 -9.10 -2.14 9.87
CA ASP A 96 -7.87 -2.14 10.65
C ASP A 96 -6.81 -1.21 10.04
N ARG A 97 -6.76 -1.08 8.71
CA ARG A 97 -5.91 -0.08 8.03
C ARG A 97 -6.30 1.34 8.43
N LEU A 98 -7.60 1.65 8.46
CA LEU A 98 -8.09 2.96 8.86
C LEU A 98 -7.75 3.25 10.33
N VAL A 99 -7.96 2.30 11.23
CA VAL A 99 -7.62 2.46 12.64
C VAL A 99 -6.10 2.58 12.84
N SER A 100 -5.29 1.81 12.11
CA SER A 100 -3.83 1.96 12.09
C SER A 100 -3.39 3.35 11.60
N ARG A 101 -4.10 3.91 10.61
CA ARG A 101 -3.88 5.28 10.15
C ARG A 101 -4.23 6.30 11.24
N TYR A 102 -5.34 6.11 11.96
CA TYR A 102 -5.74 6.98 13.06
C TYR A 102 -4.68 7.04 14.16
N HIS A 103 -4.19 5.89 14.63
CA HIS A 103 -3.14 5.87 15.65
C HIS A 103 -1.81 6.43 15.15
N HIS A 104 -1.50 6.30 13.86
CA HIS A 104 -0.34 6.98 13.28
C HIS A 104 -0.51 8.50 13.34
N TYR A 105 -1.68 9.00 12.96
CA TYR A 105 -2.01 10.41 13.05
C TYR A 105 -1.90 10.94 14.48
N GLN A 106 -2.42 10.22 15.48
CA GLN A 106 -2.29 10.60 16.89
C GLN A 106 -0.83 10.69 17.34
N ARG A 107 0.02 9.74 16.90
CA ARG A 107 1.46 9.77 17.19
C ARG A 107 2.15 10.98 16.55
N ASP A 108 1.85 11.27 15.29
CA ASP A 108 2.40 12.44 14.59
C ASP A 108 2.03 13.73 15.35
N VAL A 109 0.76 13.87 15.74
CA VAL A 109 0.27 15.01 16.54
C VAL A 109 0.99 15.10 17.89
N ALA A 110 1.10 13.99 18.62
CA ALA A 110 1.76 13.95 19.94
C ALA A 110 3.25 14.31 19.87
N GLN A 111 3.91 14.02 18.75
CA GLN A 111 5.31 14.36 18.49
C GLN A 111 5.49 15.78 17.90
N GLY A 112 4.41 16.55 17.76
CA GLY A 112 4.47 17.88 17.14
C GLY A 112 4.81 17.84 15.64
N ILE A 113 4.72 16.67 15.00
CA ILE A 113 4.97 16.52 13.57
C ILE A 113 3.83 17.20 12.82
N HIS A 114 4.16 18.26 12.09
CA HIS A 114 3.18 18.96 11.27
C HIS A 114 2.67 18.03 10.16
N LEU A 115 1.33 17.93 10.07
CA LEU A 115 0.67 17.27 8.96
C LEU A 115 1.16 17.84 7.64
N THR A 116 1.36 16.96 6.65
CA THR A 116 1.71 17.43 5.31
C THR A 116 0.62 18.41 4.80
N PRO A 117 0.97 19.38 3.93
CA PRO A 117 0.00 20.33 3.40
C PRO A 117 -1.23 19.68 2.75
N GLN A 118 -1.10 18.44 2.29
CA GLN A 118 -2.20 17.65 1.76
C GLN A 118 -3.21 17.27 2.85
N TYR A 119 -2.76 16.80 4.01
CA TYR A 119 -3.61 16.41 5.13
C TYR A 119 -4.25 17.62 5.80
N GLN A 120 -3.51 18.73 5.95
CA GLN A 120 -4.03 19.98 6.52
C GLN A 120 -5.28 20.52 5.80
N ARG A 121 -5.48 20.17 4.51
CA ARG A 121 -6.66 20.57 3.74
C ARG A 121 -7.97 19.95 4.22
N PHE A 122 -7.91 18.83 4.92
CA PHE A 122 -9.11 18.11 5.36
C PHE A 122 -9.06 17.62 6.82
N ILE A 123 -7.90 17.67 7.46
CA ILE A 123 -7.73 17.57 8.90
C ILE A 123 -7.44 18.98 9.40
N ARG A 124 -8.46 19.63 9.97
CA ARG A 124 -8.38 21.03 10.43
C ARG A 124 -8.05 21.16 11.92
N ARG A 125 -8.15 20.06 12.66
CA ARG A 125 -7.87 20.03 14.09
C ARG A 125 -6.96 18.85 14.42
N PRO A 126 -6.04 18.98 15.40
CA PRO A 126 -5.12 17.92 15.80
C PRO A 126 -5.78 16.86 16.73
N ASP A 127 -6.93 17.18 17.34
CA ASP A 127 -7.59 16.42 18.41
C ASP A 127 -8.81 15.61 17.91
N LEU A 128 -8.69 14.94 16.77
CA LEU A 128 -9.80 14.13 16.26
C LEU A 128 -9.99 12.85 17.08
N THR A 129 -11.26 12.55 17.42
CA THR A 129 -11.65 11.20 17.87
C THR A 129 -11.59 10.22 16.70
N LEU A 130 -11.55 8.91 17.00
CA LEU A 130 -11.57 7.89 15.94
C LEU A 130 -12.84 8.00 15.07
N ASP A 131 -14.01 8.26 15.66
CA ASP A 131 -15.26 8.44 14.91
C ASP A 131 -15.19 9.64 13.95
N ALA A 132 -14.70 10.79 14.44
CA ALA A 132 -14.53 11.98 13.59
C ALA A 132 -13.50 11.74 12.48
N PHE A 133 -12.39 11.07 12.80
CA PHE A 133 -11.36 10.70 11.83
C PHE A 133 -11.89 9.73 10.77
N ALA A 134 -12.66 8.73 11.19
CA ALA A 134 -13.30 7.73 10.35
C ALA A 134 -14.30 8.33 9.36
N ARG A 135 -14.82 9.54 9.59
CA ARG A 135 -15.74 10.23 8.68
C ARG A 135 -15.04 11.02 7.57
N ILE A 136 -13.71 11.11 7.60
CA ILE A 136 -12.94 11.78 6.56
C ILE A 136 -12.95 10.90 5.30
N SER A 137 -13.69 11.36 4.28
CA SER A 137 -13.90 10.64 3.01
C SER A 137 -12.61 10.20 2.29
N GLN A 138 -11.50 10.88 2.54
CA GLN A 138 -10.20 10.59 1.94
C GLN A 138 -9.62 9.25 2.40
N PHE A 139 -10.07 8.74 3.56
CA PHE A 139 -9.65 7.45 4.10
C PHE A 139 -10.59 6.31 3.74
N HIS A 140 -11.66 6.58 3.00
CA HIS A 140 -12.60 5.58 2.50
C HIS A 140 -12.16 5.02 1.15
N ASN A 141 -12.41 3.73 0.93
CA ASN A 141 -12.18 3.04 -0.34
C ASN A 141 -10.80 3.34 -0.96
N VAL A 142 -9.75 3.32 -0.11
CA VAL A 142 -8.38 3.67 -0.49
C VAL A 142 -7.81 2.65 -1.47
N TYR A 143 -8.12 1.36 -1.34
CA TYR A 143 -7.66 0.33 -2.28
C TYR A 143 -8.24 0.57 -3.67
N ALA A 144 -9.55 0.78 -3.75
CA ALA A 144 -10.21 1.11 -5.02
C ALA A 144 -9.61 2.36 -5.68
N ARG A 145 -9.22 3.36 -4.88
CA ARG A 145 -8.53 4.56 -5.40
C ARG A 145 -7.14 4.26 -5.92
N PHE A 146 -6.33 3.49 -5.19
CA PHE A 146 -4.95 3.17 -5.58
C PHE A 146 -4.89 2.23 -6.79
N LEU A 147 -5.76 1.23 -6.85
CA LEU A 147 -5.84 0.32 -7.99
C LEU A 147 -6.36 1.02 -9.25
N TRP A 148 -7.30 1.98 -9.07
CA TRP A 148 -7.91 2.73 -10.17
C TRP A 148 -8.35 1.84 -11.35
N GLY A 149 -9.00 0.71 -11.03
CA GLY A 149 -9.51 -0.24 -12.02
C GLY A 149 -8.54 -1.37 -12.41
N GLU A 150 -7.29 -1.37 -11.92
CA GLU A 150 -6.41 -2.54 -12.06
C GLU A 150 -6.99 -3.74 -11.30
N SER A 151 -7.07 -4.88 -11.99
CA SER A 151 -7.42 -6.18 -11.38
C SER A 151 -6.28 -6.69 -10.52
N LEU A 152 -6.61 -7.30 -9.37
CA LEU A 152 -5.65 -7.99 -8.50
C LEU A 152 -5.00 -9.20 -9.18
N GLU A 153 -5.62 -9.77 -10.21
CA GLU A 153 -5.05 -10.86 -11.01
C GLU A 153 -3.76 -10.45 -11.75
N ARG A 154 -3.60 -9.16 -12.03
CA ARG A 154 -2.39 -8.61 -12.66
C ARG A 154 -1.20 -8.54 -11.71
N PHE A 155 -1.42 -8.78 -10.42
CA PHE A 155 -0.36 -8.79 -9.42
C PHE A 155 0.20 -10.20 -9.28
N ASP A 156 1.51 -10.31 -9.53
CA ASP A 156 2.32 -11.51 -9.34
C ASP A 156 2.60 -11.76 -7.85
N PHE A 157 2.34 -10.77 -7.00
CA PHE A 157 2.34 -10.90 -5.55
C PHE A 157 1.30 -10.00 -4.89
N VAL A 158 0.52 -10.60 -4.00
CA VAL A 158 -0.43 -9.91 -3.11
C VAL A 158 -0.12 -10.32 -1.68
N GLY A 159 0.43 -9.41 -0.88
CA GLY A 159 0.77 -9.64 0.52
C GLY A 159 -0.35 -9.26 1.47
N ILE A 160 -0.52 -10.02 2.54
CA ILE A 160 -1.52 -9.79 3.58
C ILE A 160 -0.82 -9.39 4.87
N THR A 161 -1.11 -8.18 5.36
CA THR A 161 -0.42 -7.58 6.52
C THR A 161 -0.62 -8.42 7.79
N GLU A 162 -1.81 -8.99 7.97
CA GLU A 162 -2.16 -9.89 9.08
C GLU A 162 -1.33 -11.18 9.07
N ARG A 163 -0.76 -11.52 7.92
CA ARG A 163 0.04 -12.73 7.68
C ARG A 163 1.40 -12.32 7.11
N PHE A 164 2.03 -11.31 7.71
CA PHE A 164 3.21 -10.65 7.15
C PHE A 164 4.35 -11.64 6.87
N ASP A 165 4.74 -12.46 7.85
CA ASP A 165 5.88 -13.38 7.69
C ASP A 165 5.66 -14.43 6.61
N SER A 166 4.46 -15.02 6.54
CA SER A 166 4.12 -15.97 5.46
C SER A 166 4.01 -15.28 4.10
N SER A 167 3.47 -14.06 4.05
CA SER A 167 3.42 -13.26 2.82
C SER A 167 4.82 -12.88 2.35
N LEU A 168 5.73 -12.61 3.27
CA LEU A 168 7.12 -12.30 2.95
C LEU A 168 7.85 -13.53 2.40
N ARG A 169 7.69 -14.71 3.03
CA ARG A 169 8.21 -15.97 2.47
C ARG A 169 7.64 -16.31 1.10
N LEU A 170 6.37 -15.98 0.86
CA LEU A 170 5.77 -16.12 -0.46
C LEU A 170 6.44 -15.19 -1.47
N PHE A 171 6.67 -13.92 -1.09
CA PHE A 171 7.33 -12.95 -1.96
C PHE A 171 8.74 -13.39 -2.34
N THR A 172 9.56 -13.82 -1.38
CA THR A 172 10.95 -14.24 -1.65
C THR A 172 11.00 -15.43 -2.60
N ARG A 173 10.14 -16.43 -2.37
CA ARG A 173 10.00 -17.60 -3.24
C ARG A 173 9.61 -17.20 -4.66
N LEU A 174 8.57 -16.38 -4.80
CA LEU A 174 8.08 -15.98 -6.12
C LEU A 174 9.10 -15.12 -6.87
N PHE A 175 9.81 -14.22 -6.18
CA PHE A 175 10.69 -13.21 -6.79
C PHE A 175 12.16 -13.62 -6.84
N GLU A 176 12.49 -14.83 -6.38
CA GLU A 176 13.86 -15.38 -6.35
C GLU A 176 14.85 -14.42 -5.67
N ILE A 177 14.37 -13.66 -4.69
CA ILE A 177 15.20 -12.79 -3.86
C ILE A 177 15.88 -13.72 -2.86
N GLY A 178 17.15 -14.05 -3.13
CA GLY A 178 17.89 -15.11 -2.43
C GLY A 178 17.88 -15.01 -0.91
N ASP A 179 18.05 -16.17 -0.24
CA ASP A 179 17.96 -16.38 1.22
C ASP A 179 18.92 -15.50 2.06
N ASN A 180 19.90 -14.84 1.43
CA ASN A 180 20.88 -13.97 2.08
C ASN A 180 20.34 -12.59 2.49
N ALA A 181 19.12 -12.24 2.10
CA ALA A 181 18.50 -11.08 2.68
C ALA A 181 18.11 -11.41 4.12
N GLN A 182 18.78 -10.79 5.09
CA GLN A 182 18.30 -10.71 6.47
C GLN A 182 16.99 -9.92 6.47
N LEU A 183 15.90 -10.55 6.02
CA LEU A 183 14.57 -9.96 5.78
C LEU A 183 13.80 -9.77 7.08
N HIS A 184 14.49 -9.37 8.14
CA HIS A 184 13.86 -8.98 9.38
C HIS A 184 13.64 -7.47 9.31
N PRO A 185 12.40 -6.99 9.09
CA PRO A 185 12.14 -5.58 9.30
C PRO A 185 12.52 -5.24 10.75
N PRO A 186 13.20 -4.11 11.01
CA PRO A 186 13.54 -3.73 12.35
C PRO A 186 12.28 -3.71 13.22
N ALA A 187 12.38 -4.28 14.43
CA ALA A 187 11.28 -4.43 15.39
C ALA A 187 10.52 -3.12 15.65
N HIS A 188 11.13 -1.97 15.37
CA HIS A 188 10.57 -0.63 15.51
C HIS A 188 9.33 -0.33 14.67
N ASN A 189 9.01 -1.11 13.62
CA ASN A 189 7.82 -0.88 12.78
C ASN A 189 6.63 -1.79 13.11
N VAL A 190 6.77 -2.69 14.09
CA VAL A 190 5.67 -3.52 14.56
C VAL A 190 4.85 -2.65 15.52
N ASN A 191 3.62 -2.29 15.11
CA ASN A 191 2.69 -1.65 16.04
C ASN A 191 2.54 -2.60 17.25
N PRO A 192 2.68 -2.19 18.52
CA PRO A 192 2.55 -3.11 19.66
C PRO A 192 1.20 -3.84 19.69
N HIS A 193 0.15 -3.26 19.08
CA HIS A 193 -1.14 -3.92 18.84
C HIS A 193 -1.13 -4.99 17.72
N HIS A 194 -0.02 -5.17 17.00
CA HIS A 194 0.15 -6.12 15.90
C HIS A 194 0.56 -7.53 16.37
N GLN A 195 1.02 -7.67 17.62
CA GLN A 195 1.40 -8.97 18.19
C GLN A 195 0.19 -9.85 18.57
N VAL A 196 -1.03 -9.32 18.49
CA VAL A 196 -2.25 -10.09 18.68
C VAL A 196 -3.16 -9.82 17.49
N ALA A 197 -3.50 -10.86 16.74
CA ALA A 197 -4.44 -10.86 15.61
C ALA A 197 -5.89 -10.57 16.05
N LYS A 198 -6.09 -9.62 16.96
CA LYS A 198 -7.41 -9.16 17.38
C LYS A 198 -7.75 -7.90 16.59
N PRO A 199 -8.84 -7.94 15.80
CA PRO A 199 -9.40 -6.74 15.20
C PRO A 199 -9.61 -5.67 16.26
N TYR A 200 -9.49 -4.40 15.88
CA TYR A 200 -9.82 -3.32 16.81
C TYR A 200 -11.28 -3.45 17.25
N GLU A 201 -11.52 -3.45 18.57
CA GLU A 201 -12.88 -3.43 19.11
C GLU A 201 -13.50 -2.05 18.87
N LEU A 202 -14.47 -1.99 17.95
CA LEU A 202 -15.16 -0.75 17.57
C LEU A 202 -16.62 -0.80 18.04
N PRO A 203 -17.20 0.35 18.45
CA PRO A 203 -18.63 0.44 18.68
C PRO A 203 -19.41 -0.05 17.46
N ALA A 204 -20.46 -0.86 17.68
CA ALA A 204 -21.19 -1.53 16.59
C ALA A 204 -21.67 -0.56 15.49
N ARG A 205 -22.16 0.63 15.88
CA ARG A 205 -22.57 1.68 14.93
C ARG A 205 -21.42 2.19 14.06
N LEU A 206 -20.23 2.38 14.64
CA LEU A 206 -19.04 2.84 13.91
C LEU A 206 -18.52 1.74 12.97
N ASN A 207 -18.46 0.49 13.44
CA ASN A 207 -18.07 -0.65 12.60
C ASN A 207 -19.01 -0.80 11.39
N ALA A 208 -20.33 -0.75 11.62
CA ALA A 208 -21.32 -0.82 10.54
C ALA A 208 -21.17 0.34 9.53
N TYR A 209 -20.95 1.56 10.03
CA TYR A 209 -20.66 2.72 9.17
C TYR A 209 -19.41 2.48 8.32
N LEU A 210 -18.31 2.07 8.94
CA LEU A 210 -17.02 1.85 8.27
C LEU A 210 -17.09 0.75 7.21
N ARG A 211 -17.80 -0.34 7.48
CA ARG A 211 -18.06 -1.40 6.51
C ARG A 211 -18.81 -0.87 5.29
N ARG A 212 -19.85 -0.06 5.51
CA ARG A 212 -20.62 0.54 4.43
C ARG A 212 -19.79 1.50 3.56
N VAL A 213 -18.98 2.36 4.16
CA VAL A 213 -18.19 3.35 3.39
C VAL A 213 -16.92 2.77 2.76
N ASN A 214 -16.49 1.58 3.17
CA ASN A 214 -15.35 0.85 2.61
C ASN A 214 -15.77 -0.44 1.87
N ASP A 215 -17.00 -0.50 1.37
CA ASP A 215 -17.57 -1.68 0.72
C ASP A 215 -16.72 -2.19 -0.46
N ARG A 216 -16.14 -1.29 -1.25
CA ARG A 216 -15.28 -1.64 -2.39
C ARG A 216 -13.95 -2.21 -1.91
N ASP A 217 -13.35 -1.58 -0.90
CA ASP A 217 -12.10 -2.07 -0.32
C ASP A 217 -12.29 -3.43 0.37
N LEU A 218 -13.45 -3.68 0.99
CA LEU A 218 -13.76 -4.99 1.59
C LEU A 218 -13.82 -6.08 0.53
N ARG A 219 -14.53 -5.85 -0.58
CA ARG A 219 -14.56 -6.80 -1.71
C ARG A 219 -13.18 -7.02 -2.32
N LEU A 220 -12.39 -5.95 -2.48
CA LEU A 220 -11.01 -6.07 -2.97
C LEU A 220 -10.11 -6.84 -1.99
N TYR A 221 -10.34 -6.69 -0.68
CA TYR A 221 -9.58 -7.41 0.33
C TYR A 221 -9.92 -8.91 0.33
N GLU A 222 -11.19 -9.28 0.15
CA GLU A 222 -11.60 -10.69 -0.04
C GLU A 222 -10.91 -11.30 -1.27
N GLN A 223 -10.94 -10.62 -2.42
CA GLN A 223 -10.22 -11.04 -3.63
C GLN A 223 -8.71 -11.17 -3.39
N ALA A 224 -8.14 -10.29 -2.56
CA ALA A 224 -6.72 -10.34 -2.24
C ALA A 224 -6.35 -11.53 -1.34
N LEU A 225 -7.23 -11.91 -0.40
CA LEU A 225 -7.07 -13.11 0.41
C LEU A 225 -7.09 -14.37 -0.48
N GLU A 226 -8.03 -14.45 -1.41
CA GLU A 226 -8.12 -15.53 -2.39
C GLU A 226 -6.86 -15.59 -3.27
N ARG A 227 -6.47 -14.45 -3.85
CA ARG A 227 -5.27 -14.35 -4.70
C ARG A 227 -3.99 -14.71 -3.95
N ASN A 228 -3.84 -14.28 -2.70
CA ASN A 228 -2.71 -14.65 -1.85
C ASN A 228 -2.67 -16.17 -1.62
N ALA A 229 -3.83 -16.80 -1.36
CA ALA A 229 -3.92 -18.24 -1.18
C ALA A 229 -3.62 -19.01 -2.47
N ASP A 230 -4.08 -18.54 -3.63
CA ASP A 230 -3.75 -19.12 -4.94
C ASP A 230 -2.25 -19.09 -5.21
N LEU A 231 -1.63 -17.90 -5.05
CA LEU A 231 -0.20 -17.71 -5.26
C LEU A 231 0.65 -18.57 -4.32
N ALA A 232 0.15 -18.88 -3.12
CA ALA A 232 0.82 -19.76 -2.16
C ALA A 232 0.75 -21.24 -2.54
N ARG A 233 -0.22 -21.65 -3.38
CA ARG A 233 -0.37 -23.04 -3.86
C ARG A 233 0.41 -23.32 -5.14
N CYS A 234 0.63 -22.31 -5.98
CA CYS A 234 1.53 -22.38 -7.12
C CYS A 234 2.98 -22.56 -6.68
#